data_AF-A0A0M9DHU9-F1
#
_entry.id   AF-A0A0M9DHU9-F1
#
_cell.length_a   1.000
_cell.length_b   1.000
_cell.length_c   1.000
_cell.angle_alpha   90.00
_cell.angle_beta   90.00
_cell.angle_gamma   90.00
#
_symmetry.space_group_name_H-M   'P 1'
#
loop_
_entity.id
_entity.type
_entity.pdbx_description
1 polymer ?
#
loop_
_entity_poly.entity_id
_entity_poly.type
_entity_poly.pdbx_seq_one_letter_code
_entity_poly.pdbx_strand_id
1 'polypeptide(L)'
;MNSYMGGGRMNWNSNQRIADSVDHTASQITLACDMITNAGINYEGIQQELLMLANQPNPPEPSQLIGLANRIQTTKHQVDNSVQKIKEFARNIDSKTDEIQNRSSW
;
A
#
# COMPACT_ATOMS: atom_id res chain seq x y z
N MET A 1 -21.00 28.00 -42.19
CA MET A 1 -21.53 26.77 -41.57
C MET A 1 -20.54 26.33 -40.51
N ASN A 2 -20.96 26.37 -39.24
CA ASN A 2 -20.11 26.26 -38.07
C ASN A 2 -19.63 24.82 -37.80
N SER A 3 -18.34 24.68 -37.51
CA SER A 3 -17.70 23.46 -37.05
C SER A 3 -17.77 23.37 -35.51
N TYR A 4 -18.81 22.74 -34.96
CA TYR A 4 -18.96 22.49 -33.52
C TYR A 4 -18.78 21.01 -33.12
N MET A 5 -18.13 20.19 -33.94
CA MET A 5 -18.00 18.73 -33.67
C MET A 5 -16.59 18.30 -33.21
N GLY A 6 -15.77 19.23 -32.71
CA GLY A 6 -14.39 18.94 -32.29
C GLY A 6 -14.14 18.75 -30.78
N GLY A 7 -15.06 19.20 -29.91
CA GLY A 7 -14.79 19.31 -28.46
C GLY A 7 -15.07 18.05 -27.62
N GLY A 8 -15.97 17.16 -28.08
CA GLY A 8 -16.45 16.04 -27.26
C GLY A 8 -15.47 14.85 -27.17
N ARG A 9 -14.72 14.57 -28.25
CA ARG A 9 -13.80 13.41 -28.29
C ARG A 9 -12.49 13.63 -27.54
N MET A 10 -11.99 14.87 -27.47
CA MET A 10 -10.78 15.17 -26.71
C MET A 10 -11.03 15.18 -25.20
N ASN A 11 -12.21 15.66 -24.76
CA ASN A 11 -12.59 15.71 -23.35
C ASN A 11 -12.83 14.29 -22.76
N TRP A 12 -13.51 13.41 -23.52
CA TRP A 12 -13.76 12.02 -23.09
C TRP A 12 -12.47 11.21 -22.89
N ASN A 13 -11.49 11.39 -23.78
CA ASN A 13 -10.20 10.71 -23.72
C ASN A 13 -9.32 11.23 -22.56
N SER A 14 -9.48 12.50 -22.16
CA SER A 14 -8.79 13.06 -20.99
C SER A 14 -9.39 12.52 -19.68
N ASN A 15 -10.72 12.47 -19.58
CA ASN A 15 -11.40 11.95 -18.38
C ASN A 15 -11.15 10.46 -18.17
N GLN A 16 -11.10 9.67 -19.24
CA GLN A 16 -10.77 8.24 -19.18
C GLN A 16 -9.37 8.00 -18.60
N ARG A 17 -8.36 8.74 -19.09
CA ARG A 17 -6.97 8.62 -18.61
C ARG A 17 -6.81 9.01 -17.14
N ILE A 18 -7.59 9.99 -16.69
CA ILE A 18 -7.62 10.40 -15.29
C ILE A 18 -8.24 9.29 -14.43
N ALA A 19 -9.39 8.74 -14.86
CA ALA A 19 -10.05 7.64 -14.16
C ALA A 19 -9.14 6.40 -14.07
N ASP A 20 -8.54 5.97 -15.18
CA ASP A 20 -7.59 4.85 -15.23
C ASP A 20 -6.41 5.05 -14.26
N SER A 21 -5.94 6.30 -14.16
CA SER A 21 -4.85 6.64 -13.25
C SER A 21 -5.26 6.60 -11.79
N VAL A 22 -6.45 7.06 -11.45
CA VAL A 22 -6.99 7.01 -10.07
C VAL A 22 -7.22 5.55 -9.67
N ASP A 23 -7.82 4.75 -10.55
CA ASP A 23 -8.05 3.32 -10.33
C ASP A 23 -6.75 2.54 -10.12
N HIS A 24 -5.71 2.87 -10.90
CA HIS A 24 -4.40 2.26 -10.73
C HIS A 24 -3.79 2.58 -9.34
N THR A 25 -3.84 3.84 -8.93
CA THR A 25 -3.32 4.24 -7.61
C THR A 25 -4.16 3.65 -6.47
N ALA A 26 -5.48 3.58 -6.61
CA ALA A 26 -6.35 2.91 -5.65
C ALA A 26 -5.98 1.43 -5.50
N SER A 27 -5.78 0.72 -6.62
CA SER A 27 -5.36 -0.69 -6.62
C SER A 27 -4.01 -0.90 -5.91
N GLN A 28 -3.07 0.02 -6.12
CA GLN A 28 -1.76 0.00 -5.45
C GLN A 28 -1.86 0.24 -3.94
N ILE A 29 -2.73 1.15 -3.50
CA ILE A 29 -3.02 1.38 -2.08
C ILE A 29 -3.63 0.13 -1.46
N THR A 30 -4.61 -0.50 -2.10
CA THR A 30 -5.21 -1.75 -1.62
C THR A 30 -4.16 -2.83 -1.41
N LEU A 31 -3.26 -3.03 -2.38
CA LEU A 31 -2.17 -3.99 -2.25
C LEU A 31 -1.24 -3.67 -1.08
N ALA A 32 -0.92 -2.39 -0.85
CA ALA A 32 -0.09 -2.00 0.29
C ALA A 32 -0.81 -2.23 1.64
N CYS A 33 -2.12 -1.99 1.70
CA CYS A 33 -2.95 -2.33 2.86
C CYS A 33 -3.00 -3.84 3.11
N ASP A 34 -3.15 -4.66 2.07
CA ASP A 34 -3.14 -6.12 2.19
C ASP A 34 -1.80 -6.64 2.73
N MET A 35 -0.69 -6.03 2.31
CA MET A 35 0.63 -6.34 2.87
C MET A 35 0.71 -6.02 4.37
N ILE A 36 0.09 -4.93 4.83
CA ILE A 36 0.04 -4.57 6.27
C ILE A 36 -0.84 -5.57 7.03
N THR A 37 -2.00 -5.95 6.49
CA THR A 37 -2.88 -6.95 7.08
C THR A 37 -2.15 -8.29 7.25
N ASN A 38 -1.44 -8.75 6.22
CA ASN A 38 -0.64 -9.97 6.27
C ASN A 38 0.49 -9.89 7.30
N ALA A 39 1.13 -8.72 7.45
CA ALA A 39 2.11 -8.51 8.52
C ALA A 39 1.48 -8.59 9.91
N GLY A 40 0.24 -8.10 10.08
CA GLY A 40 -0.55 -8.28 11.31
C GLY A 40 -0.76 -9.75 11.66
N ILE A 41 -1.19 -10.57 10.70
CA ILE A 41 -1.36 -12.02 10.86
C ILE A 41 -0.03 -12.69 11.27
N ASN A 42 1.08 -12.28 10.66
CA ASN A 42 2.40 -12.80 11.02
C ASN A 42 2.79 -12.45 12.46
N TYR A 43 2.49 -11.23 12.92
CA TYR A 43 2.73 -10.84 14.31
C TYR A 43 1.89 -11.64 15.30
N GLU A 44 0.61 -11.91 14.99
CA GLU A 44 -0.24 -12.76 15.82
C GLU A 44 0.33 -14.19 15.92
N GLY A 45 0.82 -14.75 14.81
CA GLY A 45 1.48 -16.05 14.80
C GLY A 45 2.75 -16.08 15.67
N ILE A 46 3.59 -15.05 15.58
CA ILE A 46 4.78 -14.90 16.43
C ILE A 46 4.38 -14.76 17.91
N GLN A 47 3.33 -14.00 18.21
CA GLN A 47 2.82 -13.84 19.57
C GLN A 47 2.36 -15.17 20.17
N GLN A 48 1.59 -15.97 19.42
CA GLN A 48 1.15 -17.29 19.88
C GLN A 48 2.33 -18.21 20.17
N GLU A 49 3.34 -18.22 19.31
CA GLU A 49 4.56 -19.00 19.52
C GLU A 49 5.34 -18.55 20.76
N LEU A 50 5.47 -17.24 20.98
CA LEU A 50 6.07 -16.69 22.20
C LEU A 50 5.31 -17.12 23.45
N LEU A 51 3.97 -17.10 23.42
CA LEU A 51 3.15 -17.58 24.53
C LEU A 51 3.34 -19.07 24.76
N MET A 52 3.46 -19.88 23.70
CA MET A 52 3.77 -21.30 23.85
C MET A 52 5.13 -21.53 24.50
N LEU A 53 6.17 -20.83 24.04
CA LEU A 53 7.52 -20.93 24.61
C LEU A 53 7.57 -20.46 26.07
N ALA A 54 6.85 -19.40 26.41
CA ALA A 54 6.79 -18.88 27.78
C ALA A 54 6.13 -19.85 28.77
N ASN A 55 5.28 -20.76 28.28
CA ASN A 55 4.62 -21.78 29.10
C ASN A 55 5.38 -23.12 29.13
N GLN A 56 6.55 -23.23 28.48
CA GLN A 56 7.32 -24.46 28.52
C GLN A 56 8.03 -24.64 29.88
N PRO A 57 8.17 -25.89 30.37
CA PRO A 57 8.83 -26.17 31.65
C PRO A 57 10.32 -25.79 31.65
N ASN A 58 10.94 -25.82 30.47
CA ASN A 58 12.34 -25.46 30.27
C ASN A 58 12.41 -24.19 29.42
N PRO A 59 13.43 -23.34 29.63
CA PRO A 59 13.60 -22.15 28.82
C PRO A 59 13.83 -22.50 27.35
N PRO A 60 13.34 -21.66 26.41
CA PRO A 60 13.59 -21.84 24.99
C PRO A 60 15.08 -21.73 24.66
N GLU A 61 15.52 -22.51 23.69
CA GLU A 61 16.89 -22.49 23.20
C GLU A 61 17.20 -21.14 22.53
N PRO A 62 18.44 -20.61 22.64
CA PRO A 62 18.81 -19.33 22.03
C PRO A 62 18.53 -19.27 20.52
N SER A 63 18.68 -20.40 19.82
CA SER A 63 18.39 -20.51 18.38
C SER A 63 16.92 -20.24 18.04
N GLN A 64 15.99 -20.65 18.90
CA GLN A 64 14.55 -20.40 18.74
C GLN A 64 14.25 -18.90 18.91
N LEU A 65 14.86 -18.27 19.92
CA LEU A 65 14.71 -16.84 20.17
C LEU A 65 15.29 -15.99 19.02
N ILE A 66 16.44 -16.38 18.47
CA ILE A 66 17.03 -15.73 17.30
C ILE A 66 16.12 -15.88 16.07
N GLY A 67 15.54 -17.08 15.87
CA GLY A 67 14.58 -17.33 14.80
C GLY A 67 13.34 -16.42 14.88
N LEU A 68 12.79 -16.26 16.08
CA LEU A 68 11.67 -15.35 16.34
C LEU A 68 12.07 -13.89 16.10
N ALA A 69 13.24 -13.46 16.59
CA ALA A 69 13.72 -12.10 16.38
C ALA A 69 13.87 -11.76 14.88
N ASN A 70 14.42 -12.67 14.09
CA ASN A 70 14.56 -12.50 12.64
C ASN A 70 13.20 -12.39 11.92
N ARG A 71 12.21 -13.17 12.36
CA ARG A 71 10.84 -13.09 11.84
C ARG A 71 10.18 -11.77 12.20
N ILE A 72 10.30 -11.33 13.46
CA ILE A 72 9.82 -10.01 13.90
C ILE A 72 10.45 -8.91 13.04
N GLN A 73 11.77 -8.94 12.84
CA GLN A 73 12.46 -7.95 12.01
C GLN A 73 11.97 -7.96 10.56
N THR A 74 11.79 -9.15 9.98
CA THR A 74 11.28 -9.30 8.61
C THR A 74 9.86 -8.74 8.47
N THR A 75 8.97 -9.09 9.40
CA THR A 75 7.59 -8.59 9.43
C THR A 75 7.57 -7.07 9.62
N LYS A 76 8.44 -6.52 10.47
CA LYS A 76 8.59 -5.06 10.63
C LYS A 76 8.99 -4.39 9.32
N HIS A 77 10.01 -4.90 8.63
CA HIS A 77 10.43 -4.35 7.34
C HIS A 77 9.31 -4.39 6.30
N GLN A 78 8.47 -5.43 6.30
CA GLN A 78 7.30 -5.49 5.42
C GLN A 78 6.31 -4.36 5.72
N VAL A 79 6.00 -4.11 7.00
CA VAL A 79 5.14 -2.98 7.40
C VAL A 79 5.75 -1.65 6.99
N ASP A 80 7.02 -1.41 7.32
CA ASP A 80 7.72 -0.15 7.02
C ASP A 80 7.69 0.13 5.50
N ASN A 81 7.97 -0.89 4.68
CA ASN A 81 7.93 -0.78 3.22
C ASN A 81 6.51 -0.48 2.70
N SER A 82 5.48 -1.14 3.24
CA SER A 82 4.10 -0.86 2.84
C SER A 82 3.66 0.55 3.21
N VAL A 83 4.03 1.03 4.40
CA VAL A 83 3.74 2.40 4.84
C VAL A 83 4.45 3.42 3.96
N GLN A 84 5.72 3.17 3.58
CA GLN A 84 6.44 4.03 2.63
C GLN A 84 5.72 4.09 1.28
N LYS A 85 5.30 2.94 0.73
CA LYS A 85 4.53 2.88 -0.52
C LYS A 85 3.21 3.66 -0.44
N ILE A 86 2.46 3.52 0.66
CA ILE A 86 1.22 4.29 0.85
C ILE A 86 1.50 5.79 0.82
N LYS A 87 2.57 6.26 1.49
CA LYS A 87 2.97 7.67 1.46
C LYS A 87 3.37 8.14 0.06
N GLU A 88 4.07 7.31 -0.71
CA GLU A 88 4.40 7.59 -2.10
C GLU A 88 3.15 7.69 -2.98
N PHE A 89 2.20 6.76 -2.81
CA PHE A 89 0.93 6.79 -3.53
C PHE A 89 0.09 8.01 -3.17
N ALA A 90 0.03 8.40 -1.89
CA ALA A 90 -0.65 9.62 -1.46
C ALA A 90 -0.07 10.87 -2.16
N ARG A 91 1.27 11.01 -2.20
CA ARG A 91 1.93 12.11 -2.93
C ARG A 91 1.64 12.07 -4.44
N ASN A 92 1.54 10.87 -5.01
CA ASN A 92 1.24 10.69 -6.42
C ASN A 92 -0.20 11.12 -6.73
N ILE A 93 -1.16 10.79 -5.86
CA ILE A 93 -2.54 11.30 -5.93
C ILE A 93 -2.53 12.82 -5.91
N ASP A 94 -1.88 13.44 -4.93
CA ASP A 94 -1.83 14.91 -4.80
C ASP A 94 -1.31 15.57 -6.09
N SER A 95 -0.16 15.09 -6.61
CA SER A 95 0.41 15.59 -7.86
C SER A 95 -0.53 15.42 -9.06
N LYS A 96 -1.23 14.28 -9.15
CA LYS A 96 -2.19 14.03 -10.23
C LYS A 96 -3.43 14.90 -10.11
N THR A 97 -3.91 15.13 -8.88
CA THR A 97 -5.00 16.06 -8.61
C THR A 97 -4.63 17.48 -9.03
N ASP A 98 -3.42 17.94 -8.72
CA ASP A 98 -2.91 19.25 -9.15
C ASP A 98 -2.83 19.36 -10.68
N GLU A 99 -2.35 18.32 -11.38
CA GLU A 99 -2.34 18.30 -12.85
C GLU A 99 -3.74 18.40 -13.46
N ILE A 100 -4.73 17.76 -12.85
CA ILE A 100 -6.13 17.82 -13.28
C ILE A 100 -6.71 19.21 -13.05
N GLN A 101 -6.47 19.81 -11.88
CA GLN A 101 -6.95 21.15 -11.53
C GLN A 101 -6.33 22.24 -12.41
N ASN A 102 -5.03 22.14 -12.70
CA ASN A 102 -4.35 23.09 -13.59
C ASN A 102 -4.85 23.01 -15.04
N ARG A 103 -5.33 21.84 -15.49
CA ARG A 103 -5.98 21.68 -16.81
C ARG A 103 -7.39 22.24 -16.87
N SER A 104 -8.10 22.33 -15.76
CA SER A 104 -9.47 22.84 -15.70
C SER A 104 -9.57 24.34 -15.44
N SER A 105 -8.45 25.04 -15.20
CA SER A 105 -8.41 26.50 -15.00
C SER A 105 -8.12 27.33 -16.27
N TRP A 106 -8.06 26.70 -17.45
CA TRP A 106 -7.89 27.34 -18.76
C TRP A 106 -9.14 27.24 -19.63
#